data_AF-A0AAV2MX25-F1
#
_entry.id   AF-A0AAV2MX25-F1
#
_cell.length_a   1.000
_cell.length_b   1.000
_cell.length_c   1.000
_cell.angle_alpha   90.00
_cell.angle_beta   90.00
_cell.angle_gamma   90.00
#
_symmetry.space_group_name_H-M   'P 1'
#
loop_
_entity.id
_entity.type
_entity.pdbx_description
1 polymer ?
#
loop_
_entity_poly.entity_id
_entity_poly.type
_entity_poly.pdbx_seq_one_letter_code
_entity_poly.pdbx_strand_id
1 'polypeptide(L)'
;MSFEALPGDILISCGVIAYLGPFTAIFRAESLEKWRVHVMNSSIPCSREYNFVEVLGSEIKINSWNIFGLPRDISSIENAIIMDNSNRWSLFIDPQGQTNKWIRNMEKTNELEIVKLIDHNYMDVIERAIEHGILLYLHIHIKAHTADTCRDYTIYI
;
A
#
# COMPACT_ATOMS: atom_id res chain seq x y z
N MET A 1 1.04 -19.68 13.12
CA MET A 1 -0.20 -19.95 12.37
C MET A 1 -0.51 -21.44 12.38
N SER A 2 -1.72 -21.85 12.74
CA SER A 2 -2.19 -23.24 12.56
C SER A 2 -2.67 -23.43 11.13
N PHE A 3 -2.31 -24.53 10.47
CA PHE A 3 -2.74 -24.82 9.10
C PHE A 3 -4.27 -24.91 8.98
N GLU A 4 -4.95 -25.29 10.06
CA GLU A 4 -6.41 -25.38 10.10
C GLU A 4 -7.09 -24.02 9.99
N ALA A 5 -6.47 -22.95 10.52
CA ALA A 5 -7.02 -21.59 10.54
C ALA A 5 -6.73 -20.80 9.25
N LEU A 6 -5.91 -21.35 8.36
CA LEU A 6 -5.47 -20.71 7.13
C LEU A 6 -6.62 -20.19 6.25
N PRO A 7 -7.74 -20.92 6.05
CA PRO A 7 -8.81 -20.43 5.18
C PRO A 7 -9.42 -19.11 5.64
N GLY A 8 -9.71 -18.98 6.93
CA GLY A 8 -10.27 -17.74 7.49
C GLY A 8 -9.26 -16.59 7.50
N ASP A 9 -8.01 -16.88 7.85
CA ASP A 9 -6.95 -15.87 7.92
C ASP A 9 -6.65 -15.28 6.53
N ILE A 10 -6.58 -16.14 5.50
CA ILE A 10 -6.38 -15.69 4.11
C ILE A 10 -7.62 -14.95 3.59
N LEU A 11 -8.83 -15.42 3.89
CA LEU A 11 -10.06 -14.75 3.47
C LEU A 11 -10.12 -13.30 3.99
N ILE A 12 -9.82 -13.10 5.28
CA ILE A 12 -9.78 -11.77 5.89
C ILE A 12 -8.67 -10.93 5.25
N SER A 13 -7.48 -11.50 5.06
CA SER A 13 -6.34 -10.81 4.45
C SER A 13 -6.62 -10.33 3.03
N CYS A 14 -7.27 -11.16 2.20
CA CYS A 14 -7.71 -10.76 0.86
C CYS A 14 -8.69 -9.59 0.92
N GLY A 15 -9.61 -9.58 1.89
CA GLY A 15 -10.52 -8.46 2.12
C GLY A 15 -9.77 -7.17 2.47
N VAL A 16 -8.72 -7.25 3.28
CA VAL A 16 -7.88 -6.08 3.64
C VAL A 16 -7.25 -5.48 2.38
N ILE A 17 -6.59 -6.30 1.56
CA ILE A 17 -5.92 -5.85 0.34
C ILE A 17 -6.94 -5.25 -0.65
N ALA A 18 -8.09 -5.91 -0.82
CA ALA A 18 -9.08 -5.51 -1.81
C ALA A 18 -9.85 -4.23 -1.44
N TYR A 19 -10.15 -4.04 -0.15
CA TYR A 19 -11.11 -3.01 0.26
C TYR A 19 -10.57 -2.01 1.28
N LEU A 20 -9.61 -2.40 2.11
CA LEU A 20 -9.21 -1.59 3.27
C LEU A 20 -7.99 -0.72 3.03
N GLY A 21 -7.31 -0.85 1.88
CA GLY A 21 -6.16 0.00 1.50
C GLY A 21 -6.38 1.51 1.66
N PRO A 22 -7.52 2.09 1.23
CA PRO A 22 -7.78 3.53 1.34
C PRO A 22 -8.13 4.04 2.75
N PHE A 23 -8.34 3.14 3.72
CA PHE A 23 -8.86 3.50 5.04
C PHE A 23 -7.75 3.65 6.08
N THR A 24 -8.04 4.38 7.16
CA THR A 24 -7.11 4.58 8.27
C THR A 24 -6.89 3.30 9.07
N ALA A 25 -5.72 3.16 9.70
CA ALA A 25 -5.39 1.99 10.53
C ALA A 25 -6.46 1.69 11.60
N ILE A 26 -7.05 2.72 12.21
CA ILE A 26 -8.14 2.56 13.19
C ILE A 26 -9.35 1.90 12.55
N PHE A 27 -9.81 2.40 11.41
CA PHE A 27 -10.96 1.84 10.71
C PHE A 27 -10.67 0.41 10.22
N ARG A 28 -9.44 0.13 9.79
CA ARG A 28 -9.00 -1.22 9.42
C ARG A 28 -9.11 -2.18 10.60
N ALA A 29 -8.59 -1.80 11.77
CA ALA A 29 -8.63 -2.62 12.98
C ALA A 29 -10.07 -2.94 13.40
N GLU A 30 -10.96 -1.94 13.38
CA GLU A 30 -12.39 -2.15 13.69
C GLU A 30 -13.07 -3.08 12.68
N SER A 31 -12.75 -2.94 11.40
CA SER A 31 -13.33 -3.76 10.32
C SER A 31 -12.83 -5.20 10.42
N LEU A 32 -11.53 -5.38 10.68
CA LEU A 32 -10.90 -6.69 10.88
C LEU A 32 -11.56 -7.47 12.01
N GLU A 33 -11.82 -6.84 13.16
CA GLU A 33 -12.44 -7.54 14.28
C GLU A 33 -13.89 -7.95 13.95
N LYS A 34 -14.66 -7.08 13.29
CA LYS A 34 -16.02 -7.41 12.84
C LYS A 34 -16.01 -8.57 11.83
N TRP A 35 -15.09 -8.55 10.88
CA TRP A 35 -14.97 -9.60 9.87
C TRP A 35 -14.53 -10.92 10.49
N ARG A 36 -13.58 -10.90 11.42
CA ARG A 36 -13.13 -12.09 12.16
C ARG A 36 -14.29 -12.76 12.90
N VAL A 37 -15.09 -11.97 13.65
CA VAL A 37 -16.29 -12.49 14.33
C VAL A 37 -17.28 -13.10 13.34
N HIS A 38 -17.50 -12.45 12.20
CA HIS A 38 -18.40 -12.96 11.17
C HIS A 38 -17.91 -14.29 10.54
N VAL A 39 -16.62 -14.39 10.25
CA VAL A 39 -15.97 -15.61 9.71
C VAL A 39 -16.10 -16.76 10.69
N MET A 40 -15.82 -16.52 11.97
CA MET A 40 -15.98 -17.54 13.03
C MET A 40 -17.44 -17.99 13.18
N ASN A 41 -18.40 -17.06 13.17
CA ASN A 41 -19.83 -17.38 13.23
C ASN A 41 -20.31 -18.17 12.00
N SER A 42 -19.61 -18.06 10.88
CA SER A 42 -19.87 -18.81 9.66
C SER A 42 -19.23 -20.21 9.66
N SER A 43 -18.69 -20.66 10.81
CA SER A 43 -17.99 -21.94 10.97
C SER A 43 -16.77 -22.08 10.07
N ILE A 44 -16.14 -20.97 9.66
CA ILE A 44 -14.88 -20.98 8.92
C ILE A 44 -13.75 -20.93 9.95
N PRO A 45 -12.82 -21.90 9.94
CA PRO A 45 -11.66 -21.87 10.82
C PRO A 45 -10.82 -20.61 10.62
N CYS A 46 -10.52 -19.91 11.70
CA CYS A 46 -9.73 -18.69 11.73
C CYS A 46 -8.92 -18.63 13.03
N SER A 47 -7.78 -17.94 13.01
CA SER A 47 -6.93 -17.82 14.18
C SER A 47 -7.63 -17.05 15.30
N ARG A 48 -7.41 -17.46 16.56
CA ARG A 48 -8.00 -16.78 17.73
C ARG A 48 -7.57 -15.31 17.78
N GLU A 49 -6.29 -15.08 17.52
CA GLU A 49 -5.69 -13.77 17.37
C GLU A 49 -5.23 -13.66 15.91
N TYR A 50 -5.84 -12.75 15.17
CA TYR A 50 -5.51 -12.50 13.76
C TYR A 50 -4.56 -11.31 13.67
N ASN A 51 -3.44 -11.49 12.97
CA ASN A 51 -2.47 -10.43 12.70
C ASN A 51 -2.13 -10.43 11.20
N PHE A 52 -2.53 -9.36 10.50
CA PHE A 52 -2.32 -9.22 9.05
C PHE A 52 -0.84 -9.27 8.65
N VAL A 53 0.04 -8.68 9.45
CA VAL A 53 1.49 -8.66 9.20
C VAL A 53 2.08 -10.06 9.36
N GLU A 54 1.60 -10.86 10.32
CA GLU A 54 2.06 -12.24 10.47
C GLU A 54 1.54 -13.18 9.36
N VAL A 55 0.36 -12.88 8.81
CA VAL A 55 -0.27 -13.71 7.78
C VAL A 55 0.37 -13.50 6.41
N LEU A 56 0.60 -12.24 6.01
CA LEU A 56 1.10 -11.89 4.67
C LEU A 56 2.48 -11.22 4.65
N GLY A 57 2.99 -10.79 5.81
CA GLY A 57 4.28 -10.13 5.89
C GLY A 57 5.44 -11.12 5.79
N SER A 58 6.49 -10.70 5.10
CA SER A 58 7.79 -11.40 5.10
C SER A 58 8.78 -10.56 5.88
N GLU A 59 9.36 -11.11 6.95
CA GLU A 59 10.37 -10.41 7.77
C GLU A 59 11.55 -9.91 6.94
N ILE A 60 11.96 -10.68 5.93
CA ILE A 60 13.05 -10.32 5.02
C ILE A 60 12.65 -9.09 4.18
N LYS A 61 11.45 -9.08 3.58
CA LYS A 61 10.95 -7.94 2.81
C LYS A 61 10.76 -6.70 3.69
N ILE A 62 10.15 -6.87 4.87
CA ILE A 62 9.92 -5.78 5.83
C ILE A 62 11.25 -5.13 6.24
N ASN A 63 12.26 -5.95 6.55
CA ASN A 63 13.59 -5.43 6.86
C ASN A 63 14.22 -4.70 5.68
N SER A 64 14.06 -5.23 4.46
CA SER A 64 14.52 -4.56 3.24
C SER A 64 13.84 -3.19 3.05
N TRP A 65 12.52 -3.11 3.19
CA TRP A 65 11.78 -1.84 3.10
C TRP A 65 12.24 -0.83 4.15
N ASN A 66 12.47 -1.28 5.38
CA ASN A 66 13.00 -0.44 6.45
C ASN A 66 14.39 0.13 6.13
N ILE A 67 15.27 -0.66 5.49
CA ILE A 67 16.58 -0.21 5.03
C ILE A 67 16.43 0.87 3.94
N PHE A 68 15.45 0.71 3.05
CA PHE A 68 15.15 1.70 2.01
C PHE A 68 14.41 2.95 2.52
N GLY A 69 14.03 2.98 3.80
CA GLY A 69 13.48 4.16 4.46
C GLY A 69 11.97 4.13 4.68
N LEU A 70 11.32 2.97 4.57
CA LEU A 70 9.97 2.79 5.08
C LEU A 70 9.97 2.98 6.62
N PRO A 71 9.03 3.75 7.18
CA PRO A 71 8.87 3.83 8.64
C PRO A 71 8.54 2.46 9.27
N ARG A 72 9.01 2.24 10.50
CA ARG A 72 8.82 0.98 11.25
C ARG A 72 7.49 0.89 12.00
N ASP A 73 6.60 1.86 11.84
CA ASP A 73 5.29 1.77 12.45
C ASP A 73 4.41 0.75 11.72
N ILE A 74 3.45 0.18 12.46
CA ILE A 74 2.60 -0.90 11.96
C ILE A 74 1.79 -0.44 10.75
N SER A 75 1.29 0.80 10.73
CA SER A 75 0.47 1.30 9.63
C SER A 75 1.25 1.41 8.32
N SER A 76 2.51 1.85 8.38
CA SER A 76 3.42 1.91 7.23
C SER A 76 3.75 0.52 6.71
N ILE A 77 4.01 -0.43 7.60
CA ILE A 77 4.28 -1.84 7.23
C ILE A 77 3.05 -2.47 6.59
N GLU A 78 1.85 -2.28 7.15
CA GLU A 78 0.60 -2.77 6.57
C GLU A 78 0.37 -2.20 5.15
N ASN A 79 0.63 -0.91 4.95
CA ASN A 79 0.50 -0.28 3.63
C ASN A 79 1.48 -0.87 2.62
N ALA A 80 2.72 -1.14 3.03
CA ALA A 80 3.72 -1.78 2.18
C ALA A 80 3.33 -3.24 1.82
N ILE A 81 2.77 -3.99 2.77
CA ILE A 81 2.25 -5.35 2.52
C ILE A 81 1.08 -5.32 1.55
N ILE A 82 0.15 -4.37 1.72
CA ILE A 82 -0.98 -4.19 0.79
C ILE A 82 -0.47 -3.87 -0.62
N MET A 83 0.51 -2.98 -0.75
CA MET A 83 1.14 -2.66 -2.04
C MET A 83 1.80 -3.88 -2.67
N ASP A 84 2.61 -4.63 -1.92
CA ASP A 84 3.35 -5.81 -2.40
C ASP A 84 2.43 -6.97 -2.83
N ASN A 85 1.23 -7.05 -2.25
CA ASN A 85 0.24 -8.10 -2.55
C ASN A 85 -0.93 -7.60 -3.42
N SER A 86 -0.91 -6.36 -3.89
CA SER A 86 -1.94 -5.79 -4.75
C SER A 86 -1.63 -6.02 -6.22
N ASN A 87 -2.62 -6.50 -6.97
CA ASN A 87 -2.54 -6.58 -8.43
C ASN A 87 -2.74 -5.22 -9.13
N ARG A 88 -3.18 -4.19 -8.38
CA ARG A 88 -3.40 -2.82 -8.88
C ARG A 88 -2.26 -1.91 -8.42
N TRP A 89 -1.89 -0.94 -9.26
CA TRP A 89 -0.97 0.12 -8.86
C TRP A 89 -1.51 0.88 -7.66
N SER A 90 -0.68 1.06 -6.64
CA SER A 90 -1.09 1.60 -5.34
C SER A 90 -0.99 3.12 -5.33
N LEU A 91 -2.09 3.78 -5.03
CA LEU A 91 -2.13 5.23 -4.88
C LEU A 91 -1.68 5.63 -3.47
N PHE A 92 -0.52 6.28 -3.34
CA PHE A 92 -0.02 6.76 -2.05
C PHE A 92 -0.36 8.23 -1.83
N ILE A 93 -0.97 8.55 -0.69
CA ILE A 93 -1.21 9.93 -0.23
C ILE A 93 -0.20 10.23 0.86
N ASP A 94 0.82 11.02 0.55
CA ASP A 94 1.96 11.22 1.44
C ASP A 94 2.42 12.69 1.46
N PRO A 95 1.86 13.51 2.36
CA PRO A 95 2.23 14.91 2.48
C PRO A 95 3.65 15.11 3.02
N GLN A 96 4.25 14.09 3.66
CA GLN A 96 5.57 14.18 4.27
C GLN A 96 6.70 13.71 3.33
N GLY A 97 6.37 13.10 2.20
CA GLY A 97 7.33 12.61 1.21
C GLY A 97 8.13 11.37 1.65
N GLN A 98 7.69 10.69 2.71
CA GLN A 98 8.31 9.46 3.21
C GLN A 98 8.21 8.31 2.20
N THR A 99 7.03 8.11 1.60
CA THR A 99 6.79 7.10 0.58
C THR A 99 7.65 7.36 -0.65
N ASN A 100 7.72 8.61 -1.10
CA ASN A 100 8.56 8.99 -2.24
C ASN A 100 10.04 8.67 -2.01
N LYS A 101 10.55 8.95 -0.81
CA LYS A 101 11.93 8.60 -0.46
C LYS A 101 12.13 7.08 -0.45
N TRP A 102 11.18 6.34 0.12
CA TRP A 102 11.22 4.89 0.19
C TRP A 102 11.23 4.23 -1.20
N ILE A 103 10.26 4.56 -2.08
CA ILE A 103 10.14 3.97 -3.42
C ILE A 103 11.37 4.29 -4.27
N ARG A 104 11.86 5.55 -4.27
CA ARG A 104 13.06 5.93 -5.01
C ARG A 104 14.32 5.19 -4.56
N ASN A 105 14.44 4.91 -3.26
CA ASN A 105 15.57 4.17 -2.74
C ASN A 105 15.49 2.68 -3.11
N MET A 106 14.28 2.11 -3.08
CA MET A 106 14.02 0.72 -3.42
C MET A 106 14.27 0.44 -4.91
N GLU A 107 13.79 1.34 -5.79
CA GLU A 107 13.85 1.19 -7.25
C GLU A 107 15.10 1.84 -7.88
N LYS A 108 16.09 2.21 -7.06
CA LYS A 108 17.28 2.93 -7.53
C LYS A 108 18.07 2.17 -8.60
N THR A 109 18.02 0.83 -8.59
CA THR A 109 18.68 -0.04 -9.56
C THR A 109 17.87 -0.31 -10.81
N ASN A 110 16.57 0.01 -10.81
CA ASN A 110 15.61 -0.37 -11.85
C ASN A 110 15.27 0.81 -12.79
N GLU A 111 16.16 1.81 -12.84
CA GLU A 111 16.03 2.99 -13.73
C GLU A 111 14.66 3.69 -13.63
N LEU A 112 14.18 3.88 -12.40
CA LEU A 112 12.89 4.53 -12.12
C LEU A 112 12.81 5.94 -12.74
N GLU A 113 11.88 6.14 -13.67
CA GLU A 113 11.60 7.44 -14.27
C GLU A 113 10.43 8.12 -13.56
N ILE A 114 10.69 9.27 -12.92
CA ILE A 114 9.66 10.06 -12.26
C ILE A 114 9.04 11.04 -13.24
N VAL A 115 7.73 10.95 -13.41
CA VAL A 115 6.95 11.81 -14.30
C VAL A 115 5.98 12.65 -13.47
N LYS A 116 6.01 13.97 -13.64
CA LYS A 116 4.98 14.83 -13.07
C LYS A 116 3.88 15.04 -14.10
N LEU A 117 2.63 14.80 -13.73
CA LEU A 117 1.50 14.98 -14.67
C LEU A 117 1.23 16.44 -15.07
N ILE A 118 1.94 17.39 -14.46
CA ILE A 118 1.86 18.82 -14.80
C ILE A 118 2.81 19.16 -15.96
N ASP A 119 3.81 18.33 -16.22
CA ASP A 119 4.82 18.59 -17.24
C ASP A 119 4.21 18.43 -18.64
N HIS A 120 4.44 19.37 -19.57
CA HIS A 120 3.79 19.37 -20.89
C HIS A 120 4.06 18.11 -21.74
N ASN A 121 5.17 17.44 -21.50
CA ASN A 121 5.63 16.26 -22.25
C ASN A 121 5.38 14.93 -21.51
N TYR A 122 4.55 14.92 -20.45
CA TYR A 122 4.35 13.71 -19.64
C TYR A 122 3.84 12.51 -20.47
N MET A 123 2.99 12.76 -21.48
CA MET A 123 2.46 11.71 -22.36
C MET A 123 3.56 11.06 -23.21
N ASP A 124 4.48 11.87 -23.76
CA ASP A 124 5.59 11.37 -24.57
C ASP A 124 6.52 10.49 -23.74
N VAL A 125 6.73 10.85 -22.47
CA VAL A 125 7.53 10.05 -21.53
C VAL A 125 6.85 8.72 -21.20
N ILE A 126 5.53 8.75 -20.95
CA ILE A 126 4.76 7.54 -20.68
C ILE A 126 4.78 6.59 -21.90
N GLU A 127 4.57 7.13 -23.10
CA GLU A 127 4.62 6.35 -24.35
C GLU A 127 5.97 5.66 -24.51
N ARG A 128 7.07 6.41 -24.40
CA ARG A 128 8.42 5.84 -24.46
C ARG A 128 8.66 4.77 -23.39
N ALA A 129 8.19 4.99 -22.17
CA ALA A 129 8.37 4.03 -21.09
C ALA A 129 7.60 2.73 -21.33
N ILE A 130 6.38 2.80 -21.89
CA ILE A 130 5.61 1.63 -22.30
C ILE A 130 6.33 0.86 -23.41
N GLU A 131 6.87 1.55 -24.41
CA GLU A 131 7.61 0.93 -25.52
C GLU A 131 8.87 0.18 -25.07
N HIS A 132 9.57 0.72 -24.06
CA HIS A 132 10.87 0.19 -23.61
C HIS A 132 10.77 -0.63 -22.31
N GLY A 133 9.59 -0.75 -21.71
CA GLY A 133 9.39 -1.45 -20.43
C GLY A 133 10.06 -0.77 -19.24
N ILE A 134 10.14 0.57 -19.25
CA ILE A 134 10.74 1.36 -18.17
C ILE A 134 9.74 1.51 -17.02
N LEU A 135 10.23 1.38 -15.78
CA LEU A 135 9.42 1.58 -14.60
C LEU A 135 9.12 3.07 -14.40
N LEU A 136 7.84 3.41 -14.31
CA LEU A 136 7.37 4.78 -14.08
C LEU A 136 6.93 4.99 -12.63
N TYR A 137 7.19 6.19 -12.12
CA TYR A 137 6.63 6.69 -10.87
C TYR A 137 5.91 8.00 -11.13
N LEU A 138 4.57 7.97 -11.06
CA LEU A 138 3.78 9.15 -11.38
C LEU A 138 3.64 10.03 -10.15
N HIS A 139 4.00 11.30 -10.29
CA HIS A 139 3.89 12.30 -9.25
C HIS A 139 2.77 13.28 -9.59
N ILE A 140 1.74 13.31 -8.74
CA ILE A 140 0.55 14.14 -8.92
C ILE A 140 0.47 15.12 -7.74
N HIS A 141 0.45 16.41 -8.05
CA HIS A 141 0.12 17.44 -7.08
C HIS A 141 -1.37 17.78 -7.21
N ILE A 142 -2.13 17.54 -6.14
CA ILE A 142 -3.54 17.94 -6.07
C ILE A 142 -3.69 19.04 -5.02
N LYS A 143 -4.30 20.15 -5.43
CA LYS A 143 -4.77 21.19 -4.51
C LYS A 143 -6.23 20.93 -4.19
N ALA A 144 -6.52 20.52 -2.96
CA ALA A 144 -7.90 20.41 -2.51
C ALA A 144 -8.31 21.74 -1.86
N HIS A 145 -9.35 22.37 -2.43
CA HIS A 145 -10.03 23.49 -1.79
C HIS A 145 -11.16 22.96 -0.92
N THR A 146 -11.02 23.15 0.39
CA THR A 146 -12.15 23.08 1.33
C THR A 146 -12.52 24.50 1.78
N ALA A 147 -13.77 24.70 2.19
CA ALA A 147 -14.37 26.02 2.43
C ALA A 147 -13.51 26.97 3.28
N ASP A 148 -12.66 26.45 4.18
CA ASP A 148 -11.83 27.24 5.08
C ASP A 148 -10.31 27.01 4.93
N THR A 149 -9.85 26.04 4.12
CA THR A 149 -8.40 25.78 3.90
C THR A 149 -8.07 25.17 2.53
N CYS A 150 -6.97 25.62 1.93
CA CYS A 150 -6.31 24.93 0.81
C CYS A 150 -5.32 23.93 1.40
N ARG A 151 -5.50 22.63 1.12
CA ARG A 151 -4.54 21.59 1.49
C ARG A 151 -3.91 21.03 0.23
N ASP A 152 -2.58 21.08 0.19
CA ASP A 152 -1.80 20.49 -0.89
C ASP A 152 -1.56 19.01 -0.55
N TYR A 153 -1.99 18.13 -1.44
CA TYR A 153 -1.76 16.70 -1.34
C TYR A 153 -0.77 16.29 -2.42
N THR A 154 0.22 15.52 -2.00
CA THR A 154 1.15 14.86 -2.92
C THR A 154 0.77 13.41 -3.03
N ILE A 155 0.49 12.99 -4.26
CA ILE A 155 -0.01 11.67 -4.57
C ILE A 155 0.93 10.98 -5.55
N TYR A 156 1.14 9.69 -5.33
CA TYR A 156 1.99 8.86 -6.17
C TYR A 156 1.25 7.60 -6.65
N ILE A 157 1.51 7.19 -7.89
CA ILE A 157 1.06 5.93 -8.50
C ILE A 157 2.27 5.16 -9.00
#